data_AF-A0AAQ3NQF5-F1
#
_entry.id   AF-A0AAQ3NQF5-F1
#
_cell.length_a   1.000
_cell.length_b   1.000
_cell.length_c   1.000
_cell.angle_alpha   90.00
_cell.angle_beta   90.00
_cell.angle_gamma   90.00
#
_symmetry.space_group_name_H-M   'P 1'
#
loop_
_entity.id
_entity.type
_entity.pdbx_description
1 polymer ?
#
loop_
_entity_poly.entity_id
_entity_poly.type
_entity_poly.pdbx_seq_one_letter_code
_entity_poly.pdbx_strand_id
1 'polypeptide(L)'
;MTGEENSIMRALKLSYFNLELALRRYFSFCAIFPKDFEIDKEELIHLWMANGFIKCEGNVAVEDVGNKVWKKLYSRSFFQEAKYDEFGIITTFKMHDLFHDLAQSIMGEECVVFEASRQTPLSARAHYSSFDCSDLPFYFTASKRRFLSTFKKVESLRTFLTLRYSGAVPSNHYLRALRISSSPQFSPLKDLVHLRFLSLNYSLRSSLNNLIGHHMPKLQI
;
A
#
# COMPACT_ATOMS: atom_id res chain seq x y z
N MET A 1 -13.64 -3.70 -25.30
CA MET A 1 -14.22 -2.55 -24.59
C MET A 1 -15.50 -2.16 -25.30
N THR A 2 -16.65 -2.45 -24.70
CA THR A 2 -17.95 -2.04 -25.23
C THR A 2 -18.17 -0.55 -25.02
N GLY A 3 -19.10 0.07 -25.76
CA GLY A 3 -19.35 1.52 -25.67
C GLY A 3 -19.72 2.02 -24.26
N GLU A 4 -20.28 1.15 -23.42
CA GLU A 4 -20.70 1.44 -22.04
C GLU A 4 -19.53 1.47 -21.04
N GLU A 5 -18.57 0.53 -21.13
CA GLU A 5 -17.35 0.58 -20.29
C GLU A 5 -16.58 1.88 -20.51
N ASN A 6 -16.62 2.41 -21.74
CA ASN A 6 -15.96 3.66 -22.10
C ASN A 6 -16.71 4.89 -21.54
N SER A 7 -18.04 4.86 -21.45
CA SER A 7 -18.82 5.96 -20.86
C SER A 7 -18.66 6.00 -19.33
N ILE A 8 -18.68 4.83 -18.67
CA ILE A 8 -18.46 4.72 -17.22
C ILE A 8 -17.05 5.23 -16.86
N MET A 9 -16.01 4.75 -17.56
CA MET A 9 -14.63 5.19 -17.30
C MET A 9 -14.46 6.71 -17.49
N ARG A 10 -15.15 7.32 -18.48
CA ARG A 10 -15.16 8.78 -18.65
C ARG A 10 -15.79 9.49 -17.44
N ALA A 11 -16.92 9.00 -16.93
CA ALA A 11 -17.56 9.56 -15.75
C ALA A 11 -16.65 9.46 -14.51
N LEU A 12 -16.00 8.31 -14.30
CA LEU A 12 -15.05 8.12 -13.20
C LEU A 12 -13.84 9.05 -13.30
N LYS A 13 -13.29 9.26 -14.51
CA LYS A 13 -12.24 10.25 -14.75
C LYS A 13 -12.70 11.66 -14.40
N LEU A 14 -13.93 12.05 -14.76
CA LEU A 14 -14.48 13.35 -14.38
C LEU A 14 -14.59 13.49 -12.85
N SER A 15 -15.10 12.48 -12.15
CA SER A 15 -15.14 12.46 -10.68
C SER A 15 -13.75 12.62 -10.06
N TYR A 16 -12.74 11.95 -10.62
CA TYR A 16 -11.35 12.07 -10.20
C TYR A 16 -10.76 13.47 -10.48
N PHE A 17 -10.99 14.03 -11.66
CA PHE A 17 -10.54 15.38 -11.99
C PHE A 17 -11.28 16.46 -11.21
N ASN A 18 -12.41 16.15 -10.60
CA ASN A 18 -13.09 17.04 -9.66
C ASN A 18 -12.58 16.93 -8.20
N LEU A 19 -11.59 16.08 -7.93
CA LEU A 19 -10.88 16.07 -6.64
C LEU A 19 -9.82 17.17 -6.60
N GLU A 20 -9.58 17.71 -5.40
CA GLU A 20 -8.39 18.52 -5.11
C GLU A 20 -7.12 17.70 -5.42
N LEU A 21 -6.04 18.35 -5.84
CA LEU A 21 -4.81 17.67 -6.27
C LEU A 21 -4.24 16.71 -5.20
N ALA A 22 -4.34 17.07 -3.93
CA ALA A 22 -3.90 16.20 -2.84
C ALA A 22 -4.72 14.90 -2.78
N LEU A 23 -6.06 14.99 -2.87
CA LEU A 23 -6.97 13.83 -2.88
C LEU A 23 -6.72 12.88 -4.03
N ARG A 24 -6.39 13.42 -5.20
CA ARG A 24 -6.01 12.61 -6.36
C ARG A 24 -4.83 11.70 -6.06
N ARG A 25 -3.79 12.23 -5.40
CA ARG A 25 -2.58 11.45 -5.03
C ARG A 25 -2.89 10.37 -3.99
N TYR A 26 -3.68 10.70 -2.96
CA TYR A 26 -4.08 9.74 -1.93
C TYR A 26 -4.87 8.57 -2.51
N PHE A 27 -5.83 8.87 -3.41
CA PHE A 27 -6.60 7.86 -4.12
C PHE A 27 -5.74 7.02 -5.06
N SER A 28 -4.94 7.65 -5.93
CA SER A 28 -4.14 6.91 -6.91
C SER A 28 -3.14 5.95 -6.26
N PHE A 29 -2.60 6.30 -5.08
CA PHE A 29 -1.75 5.40 -4.31
C PHE A 29 -2.43 4.08 -3.92
N CYS A 30 -3.75 4.08 -3.73
CA CYS A 30 -4.49 2.87 -3.37
C CYS A 30 -4.46 1.79 -4.48
N ALA A 31 -4.00 2.12 -5.69
CA ALA A 31 -3.68 1.13 -6.73
C ALA A 31 -2.64 0.09 -6.29
N ILE A 32 -1.93 0.33 -5.19
CA ILE A 32 -1.00 -0.65 -4.62
C ILE A 32 -1.73 -1.85 -4.01
N PHE A 33 -3.00 -1.74 -3.66
CA PHE A 33 -3.79 -2.86 -3.15
C PHE A 33 -4.43 -3.61 -4.33
N PRO A 34 -4.42 -4.96 -4.32
CA PRO A 34 -5.14 -5.75 -5.31
C PRO A 34 -6.63 -5.40 -5.36
N LYS A 35 -7.27 -5.77 -6.48
CA LYS A 35 -8.73 -5.75 -6.61
C LYS A 35 -9.39 -6.57 -5.50
N ASP A 36 -10.57 -6.12 -5.08
CA ASP A 36 -11.33 -6.69 -3.95
C ASP A 36 -10.61 -6.78 -2.60
N PHE A 37 -9.41 -6.19 -2.47
CA PHE A 37 -8.65 -6.25 -1.23
C PHE A 37 -9.33 -5.41 -0.13
N GLU A 38 -9.47 -6.01 1.05
CA GLU A 38 -9.96 -5.33 2.24
C GLU A 38 -8.84 -4.52 2.88
N ILE A 39 -8.92 -3.20 2.76
CA ILE A 39 -7.90 -2.25 3.18
C ILE A 39 -8.20 -1.84 4.63
N ASP A 40 -7.20 -1.99 5.50
CA ASP A 40 -7.22 -1.40 6.84
C ASP A 40 -7.03 0.12 6.75
N LYS A 41 -7.95 0.86 7.37
CA LYS A 41 -8.01 2.32 7.27
C LYS A 41 -6.81 2.99 7.93
N GLU A 42 -6.41 2.54 9.10
CA GLU A 42 -5.30 3.13 9.84
C GLU A 42 -3.97 2.81 9.16
N GLU A 43 -3.80 1.60 8.62
CA GLU A 43 -2.66 1.25 7.79
C GLU A 43 -2.55 2.16 6.56
N LEU A 44 -3.64 2.40 5.83
CA LEU A 44 -3.60 3.27 4.66
C LEU A 44 -3.16 4.69 5.04
N ILE A 45 -3.66 5.22 6.15
CA ILE A 45 -3.27 6.54 6.66
C ILE A 45 -1.77 6.56 6.97
N HIS A 46 -1.25 5.56 7.69
CA HIS A 46 0.18 5.47 7.97
C HIS A 46 1.05 5.32 6.70
N LEU A 47 0.56 4.61 5.68
CA LEU A 47 1.25 4.50 4.39
C LEU A 47 1.31 5.86 3.68
N TRP A 48 0.24 6.66 3.71
CA TRP A 48 0.25 8.03 3.18
C TRP A 48 1.23 8.92 3.96
N MET A 49 1.32 8.76 5.28
CA MET A 49 2.26 9.48 6.14
C MET A 49 3.71 9.11 5.83
N ALA A 50 4.03 7.82 5.77
CA ALA A 50 5.37 7.32 5.49
C ALA A 50 5.89 7.77 4.11
N ASN A 51 4.99 7.89 3.13
CA ASN A 51 5.33 8.39 1.80
C ASN A 51 5.39 9.93 1.72
N GLY A 52 5.04 10.63 2.80
CA GLY A 52 5.06 12.09 2.89
C GLY A 52 3.97 12.76 2.05
N PHE A 53 2.83 12.09 1.88
CA PHE A 53 1.69 12.67 1.16
C PHE A 53 0.94 13.64 2.06
N ILE A 54 0.73 13.24 3.32
CA ILE A 54 0.14 14.08 4.35
C ILE A 54 1.25 14.92 4.99
N LYS A 55 1.01 16.22 5.12
CA LYS A 55 1.87 17.15 5.86
C LYS A 55 1.17 17.55 7.15
N CYS A 56 1.94 17.91 8.18
CA CYS A 56 1.39 18.49 9.40
C CYS A 56 0.74 19.84 9.08
N GLU A 57 -0.52 20.01 9.48
CA GLU A 57 -1.25 21.27 9.37
C GLU A 57 -1.36 21.91 10.77
N GLY A 58 -0.38 22.74 11.12
CA GLY A 58 -0.35 23.39 12.44
C GLY A 58 -0.31 22.40 13.59
N ASN A 59 -1.30 22.48 14.49
CA ASN A 59 -1.42 21.63 15.69
C ASN A 59 -2.30 20.38 15.48
N VAL A 60 -2.71 20.09 14.24
CA VAL A 60 -3.58 18.94 13.94
C VAL A 60 -2.71 17.68 13.80
N ALA A 61 -3.10 16.60 14.46
CA ALA A 61 -2.45 15.30 14.32
C ALA A 61 -2.51 14.84 12.86
N VAL A 62 -1.44 14.21 12.36
CA VAL A 62 -1.34 13.84 10.95
C VAL A 62 -2.38 12.77 10.59
N GLU A 63 -2.72 11.93 11.58
CA GLU A 63 -3.78 10.94 11.56
C GLU A 63 -5.15 11.58 11.35
N ASP A 64 -5.41 12.73 11.96
CA ASP A 64 -6.67 13.47 11.77
C ASP A 64 -6.79 14.01 10.34
N VAL A 65 -5.68 14.47 9.77
CA VAL A 65 -5.64 14.89 8.36
C VAL A 65 -5.91 13.69 7.44
N GLY A 66 -5.28 12.55 7.71
CA GLY A 66 -5.52 11.30 6.99
C GLY A 66 -6.99 10.84 7.08
N ASN A 67 -7.58 10.93 8.26
CA ASN A 67 -8.98 10.64 8.50
C ASN A 67 -9.92 11.56 7.71
N LYS A 68 -9.63 12.87 7.66
CA LYS A 68 -10.41 13.83 6.85
C LYS A 68 -10.33 13.51 5.36
N VAL A 69 -9.13 13.19 4.85
CA VAL A 69 -8.92 12.76 3.46
C VAL A 69 -9.72 11.51 3.16
N TRP A 70 -9.61 10.49 4.01
CA TRP A 70 -10.33 9.23 3.85
C TRP A 70 -11.85 9.46 3.80
N LYS A 71 -12.39 10.25 4.75
CA LYS A 71 -13.82 10.61 4.78
C LYS A 71 -14.29 11.31 3.51
N LYS A 72 -13.49 12.25 2.97
CA LYS A 72 -13.80 12.93 1.71
C LYS A 72 -13.88 11.94 0.53
N LEU A 73 -12.92 11.02 0.41
CA LEU A 73 -12.93 10.00 -0.65
C LEU A 73 -14.11 9.03 -0.49
N TYR A 74 -14.36 8.56 0.73
CA TYR A 74 -15.48 7.68 1.05
C TYR A 74 -16.84 8.33 0.73
N SER A 75 -17.03 9.61 1.11
CA SER A 75 -18.27 10.36 0.83
C SER A 75 -18.56 10.55 -0.66
N ARG A 76 -17.53 10.42 -1.51
CA ARG A 76 -17.63 10.51 -2.98
C ARG A 76 -17.63 9.13 -3.64
N SER A 77 -17.83 8.06 -2.87
CA SER A 77 -17.92 6.67 -3.33
C SER A 77 -16.66 6.13 -4.02
N PHE A 78 -15.50 6.75 -3.80
CA PHE A 78 -14.21 6.17 -4.24
C PHE A 78 -13.86 4.89 -3.46
N PHE A 79 -14.48 4.74 -2.28
CA PHE A 79 -14.37 3.59 -1.39
C PHE A 79 -15.77 3.07 -1.07
N GLN A 80 -15.87 1.77 -0.78
CA GLN A 80 -17.12 1.06 -0.50
C GLN A 80 -16.95 0.02 0.60
N GLU A 81 -18.05 -0.65 0.98
CA GLU A 81 -18.04 -1.81 1.90
C GLU A 81 -17.30 -1.52 3.22
N ALA A 82 -17.56 -0.36 3.82
CA ALA A 82 -16.98 -0.03 5.12
C ALA A 82 -17.51 -1.02 6.18
N LYS A 83 -16.58 -1.60 6.93
CA LYS A 83 -16.86 -2.41 8.12
C LYS A 83 -16.55 -1.62 9.37
N TYR A 84 -17.31 -1.92 10.42
CA TYR A 84 -17.28 -1.20 11.68
C TYR A 84 -16.82 -2.14 12.80
N ASP A 85 -16.10 -1.61 13.77
CA ASP A 85 -15.88 -2.29 15.05
C ASP A 85 -17.10 -2.19 15.98
N GLU A 86 -16.97 -2.75 17.17
CA GLU A 86 -18.00 -2.73 18.22
C GLU A 86 -18.38 -1.32 18.68
N PHE A 87 -17.52 -0.33 18.42
CA PHE A 87 -17.74 1.08 18.77
C PHE A 87 -18.31 1.91 17.61
N GLY A 88 -18.62 1.27 16.48
CA GLY A 88 -19.14 1.94 15.29
C GLY A 88 -18.08 2.74 14.53
N ILE A 89 -16.79 2.44 14.72
CA ILE A 89 -15.70 3.07 13.99
C ILE A 89 -15.37 2.23 12.76
N ILE A 90 -15.23 2.88 11.61
CA ILE A 90 -14.83 2.21 10.37
C ILE A 90 -13.39 1.73 10.51
N THR A 91 -13.19 0.42 10.39
CA THR A 91 -11.88 -0.25 10.49
C THR A 91 -11.33 -0.63 9.14
N THR A 92 -12.17 -1.24 8.29
CA THR A 92 -11.78 -1.68 6.95
C THR A 92 -12.79 -1.22 5.89
N PHE A 93 -12.35 -1.19 4.64
CA PHE A 93 -13.16 -0.84 3.49
C PHE A 93 -12.53 -1.44 2.22
N LYS A 94 -13.21 -1.30 1.07
CA LYS A 94 -12.69 -1.72 -0.23
C LYS A 94 -12.69 -0.59 -1.24
N MET A 95 -11.88 -0.75 -2.27
CA MET A 95 -11.95 0.03 -3.50
C MET A 95 -12.65 -0.80 -4.56
N HIS A 96 -13.67 -0.22 -5.22
CA HIS A 96 -14.35 -0.87 -6.33
C HIS A 96 -13.39 -1.07 -7.52
N ASP A 97 -13.50 -2.19 -8.23
CA ASP A 97 -12.62 -2.57 -9.35
C ASP A 97 -12.44 -1.49 -10.41
N LEU A 98 -13.51 -0.82 -10.83
CA LEU A 98 -13.44 0.29 -11.79
C LEU A 98 -12.64 1.49 -11.27
N PHE A 99 -12.73 1.81 -9.96
CA PHE A 99 -11.91 2.84 -9.35
C PHE A 99 -10.46 2.37 -9.20
N HIS A 100 -10.24 1.09 -8.91
CA HIS A 100 -8.90 0.50 -8.95
C HIS A 100 -8.28 0.61 -10.35
N ASP A 101 -9.03 0.28 -11.42
CA ASP A 101 -8.56 0.38 -12.81
C ASP A 101 -8.24 1.83 -13.18
N LEU A 102 -9.05 2.79 -12.72
CA LEU A 102 -8.73 4.20 -12.85
C LEU A 102 -7.44 4.55 -12.11
N ALA A 103 -7.28 4.14 -10.86
CA ALA A 103 -6.08 4.42 -10.06
C ALA A 103 -4.82 3.83 -10.73
N GLN A 104 -4.87 2.59 -11.23
CA GLN A 104 -3.80 1.97 -12.01
C GLN A 104 -3.48 2.75 -13.28
N SER A 105 -4.51 3.20 -14.02
CA SER A 105 -4.29 3.99 -15.25
C SER A 105 -3.59 5.33 -14.99
N ILE A 106 -3.79 5.91 -13.79
CA ILE A 106 -3.14 7.14 -13.37
C ILE A 106 -1.71 6.89 -12.92
N MET A 107 -1.49 5.83 -12.12
CA MET A 107 -0.16 5.49 -11.60
C MET A 107 0.78 4.94 -12.68
N GLY A 108 0.22 4.27 -13.70
CA GLY A 108 0.98 3.66 -14.77
C GLY A 108 2.08 2.74 -14.23
N GLU A 109 3.31 2.96 -14.69
CA GLU A 109 4.46 2.15 -14.29
C GLU A 109 4.99 2.44 -12.86
N GLU A 110 4.51 3.50 -12.21
CA GLU A 110 4.99 3.85 -10.85
C GLU A 110 4.42 2.94 -9.77
N CYS A 111 3.28 2.29 -10.03
CA CYS A 111 2.63 1.36 -9.12
C CYS A 111 2.45 0.00 -9.81
N VAL A 112 2.96 -1.06 -9.19
CA VAL A 112 2.85 -2.41 -9.75
C VAL A 112 2.40 -3.39 -8.69
N VAL A 113 1.20 -3.93 -8.89
CA VAL A 113 0.69 -5.07 -8.13
C VAL A 113 1.24 -6.33 -8.80
N PHE A 114 2.16 -7.00 -8.11
CA PHE A 114 2.80 -8.20 -8.61
C PHE A 114 1.98 -9.43 -8.25
N GLU A 115 1.49 -10.12 -9.28
CA GLU A 115 0.91 -11.46 -9.18
C GLU A 115 2.03 -12.50 -9.35
N ALA A 116 2.16 -13.41 -8.39
CA ALA A 116 3.21 -14.42 -8.41
C ALA A 116 3.13 -15.41 -9.60
N SER A 117 1.95 -15.53 -10.20
CA SER A 117 1.72 -16.31 -11.43
C SER A 117 2.35 -15.67 -12.67
N ARG A 118 2.51 -14.34 -12.71
CA ARG A 118 2.87 -13.61 -13.94
C ARG A 118 4.32 -13.18 -14.08
N GLN A 119 5.15 -13.30 -13.05
CA GLN A 119 6.63 -13.24 -13.10
C GLN A 119 7.28 -12.14 -13.98
N THR A 120 6.61 -11.00 -14.18
CA THR A 120 7.16 -9.90 -14.98
C THR A 120 8.12 -9.06 -14.13
N PRO A 121 9.35 -8.78 -14.60
CA PRO A 121 10.24 -7.82 -13.95
C PRO A 121 9.55 -6.46 -13.78
N LEU A 122 9.78 -5.79 -12.64
CA LEU A 122 9.25 -4.46 -12.39
C LEU A 122 9.92 -3.41 -13.29
N SER A 123 9.15 -2.38 -13.66
CA SER A 123 9.71 -1.20 -14.35
C SER A 123 10.74 -0.53 -13.45
N ALA A 124 11.76 0.09 -14.06
CA ALA A 124 12.74 0.90 -13.33
C ALA A 124 12.07 2.08 -12.59
N ARG A 125 10.93 2.53 -13.11
CA ARG A 125 10.11 3.63 -12.58
C ARG A 125 9.18 3.22 -11.43
N ALA A 126 9.15 1.95 -11.05
CA ALA A 126 8.30 1.47 -9.97
C ALA A 126 8.71 2.10 -8.63
N HIS A 127 7.77 2.82 -8.01
CA HIS A 127 7.92 3.40 -6.68
C HIS A 127 7.08 2.67 -5.63
N TYR A 128 6.01 2.02 -6.06
CA TYR A 128 5.04 1.39 -5.19
C TYR A 128 4.78 -0.03 -5.69
N SER A 129 4.90 -1.02 -4.82
CA SER A 129 4.60 -2.39 -5.21
C SER A 129 3.99 -3.19 -4.08
N SER A 130 3.05 -4.04 -4.44
CA SER A 130 2.57 -5.11 -3.56
C SER A 130 2.80 -6.46 -4.21
N PHE A 131 2.90 -7.47 -3.36
CA PHE A 131 2.97 -8.86 -3.75
C PHE A 131 1.73 -9.57 -3.21
N ASP A 132 0.89 -10.02 -4.13
CA ASP A 132 -0.24 -10.89 -3.82
C ASP A 132 0.03 -12.31 -4.34
N CYS A 133 -0.26 -13.27 -3.48
CA CYS A 133 -0.13 -14.70 -3.76
C CYS A 133 -1.41 -15.46 -3.45
N SER A 134 -2.57 -14.77 -3.36
CA SER A 134 -3.87 -15.44 -3.22
C SER A 134 -4.09 -16.56 -4.23
N ASP A 135 -3.57 -16.36 -5.43
CA ASP A 135 -3.80 -17.26 -6.56
C ASP A 135 -2.87 -18.47 -6.54
N LEU A 136 -1.98 -18.56 -5.54
CA LEU A 136 -1.05 -19.66 -5.38
C LEU A 136 -1.47 -20.60 -4.24
N PRO A 137 -1.24 -21.91 -4.38
CA PRO A 137 -1.44 -22.84 -3.29
C PRO A 137 -0.59 -22.46 -2.05
N PHE A 138 -1.12 -22.72 -0.86
CA PHE A 138 -0.47 -22.36 0.42
C PHE A 138 0.97 -22.92 0.58
N TYR A 139 1.28 -24.02 -0.10
CA TYR A 139 2.60 -24.66 -0.10
C TYR A 139 3.56 -24.10 -1.18
N PHE A 140 3.11 -23.14 -2.00
CA PHE A 140 3.96 -22.55 -3.03
C PHE A 140 5.01 -21.66 -2.38
N THR A 141 6.25 -22.14 -2.43
CA THR A 141 7.42 -21.34 -2.07
C THR A 141 7.99 -20.72 -3.33
N ALA A 142 7.72 -19.42 -3.53
CA ALA A 142 8.43 -18.67 -4.56
C ALA A 142 9.93 -18.71 -4.24
N SER A 143 10.77 -19.08 -5.21
CA SER A 143 12.22 -19.04 -5.01
C SER A 143 12.63 -17.63 -4.62
N LYS A 144 13.23 -17.46 -3.44
CA LYS A 144 13.76 -16.17 -2.95
C LYS A 144 14.60 -15.44 -3.99
N ARG A 145 15.45 -16.16 -4.73
CA ARG A 145 16.27 -15.57 -5.80
C ARG A 145 15.41 -15.03 -6.95
N ARG A 146 14.37 -15.78 -7.32
CA ARG A 146 13.44 -15.43 -8.40
C ARG A 146 12.60 -14.21 -8.03
N PHE A 147 12.07 -14.19 -6.80
CA PHE A 147 11.39 -13.02 -6.25
C PHE A 147 12.28 -11.77 -6.26
N LEU A 148 13.52 -11.87 -5.75
CA LEU A 148 14.44 -10.74 -5.72
C LEU A 148 14.87 -10.30 -7.13
N SER A 149 14.88 -11.21 -8.11
CA SER A 149 15.23 -10.87 -9.49
C SER A 149 14.24 -9.90 -10.14
N THR A 150 12.98 -9.90 -9.69
CA THR A 150 11.92 -8.99 -10.15
C THR A 150 12.25 -7.52 -9.86
N PHE A 151 12.99 -7.25 -8.78
CA PHE A 151 13.31 -5.89 -8.31
C PHE A 151 14.64 -5.37 -8.84
N LYS A 152 15.41 -6.16 -9.62
CA LYS A 152 16.78 -5.79 -10.06
C LYS A 152 16.87 -4.47 -10.81
N LYS A 153 15.83 -4.10 -11.55
CA LYS A 153 15.79 -2.87 -12.35
C LYS A 153 15.22 -1.67 -11.58
N VAL A 154 14.63 -1.89 -10.40
CA VAL A 154 13.89 -0.85 -9.67
C VAL A 154 14.86 0.11 -9.01
N GLU A 155 14.79 1.38 -9.38
CA GLU A 155 15.75 2.39 -8.91
C GLU A 155 15.35 2.96 -7.54
N SER A 156 14.06 3.23 -7.32
CA SER A 156 13.59 3.95 -6.12
C SER A 156 12.27 3.39 -5.59
N LEU A 157 12.30 2.16 -5.08
CA LEU A 157 11.14 1.56 -4.42
C LEU A 157 10.90 2.24 -3.07
N ARG A 158 9.74 2.88 -2.90
CA ARG A 158 9.36 3.63 -1.69
C ARG A 158 8.43 2.83 -0.79
N THR A 159 7.51 2.06 -1.38
CA THR A 159 6.60 1.18 -0.62
C THR A 159 6.65 -0.23 -1.17
N PHE A 160 6.81 -1.19 -0.25
CA PHE A 160 6.66 -2.61 -0.58
C PHE A 160 5.74 -3.31 0.42
N LEU A 161 4.69 -3.98 -0.09
CA LEU A 161 3.72 -4.70 0.73
C LEU A 161 3.68 -6.19 0.36
N THR A 162 3.94 -7.09 1.30
CA THR A 162 3.55 -8.51 1.14
C THR A 162 2.21 -8.72 1.83
N LEU A 163 1.16 -9.01 1.06
CA LEU A 163 -0.19 -9.06 1.63
C LEU A 163 -0.52 -10.42 2.24
N ARG A 164 0.02 -11.51 1.68
CA ARG A 164 -0.29 -12.91 2.08
C ARG A 164 0.91 -13.88 2.09
N TYR A 165 2.14 -13.41 1.82
CA TYR A 165 3.32 -14.26 1.62
C TYR A 165 4.48 -13.99 2.59
N SER A 166 5.27 -15.03 2.89
CA SER A 166 6.57 -14.95 3.57
C SER A 166 7.70 -14.68 2.58
N GLY A 167 7.83 -13.42 2.18
CA GLY A 167 8.78 -12.99 1.15
C GLY A 167 10.10 -12.44 1.67
N ALA A 168 11.12 -12.49 0.81
CA ALA A 168 12.32 -11.71 1.04
C ALA A 168 12.03 -10.21 0.89
N VAL A 169 12.77 -9.38 1.62
CA VAL A 169 12.69 -7.92 1.46
C VAL A 169 13.58 -7.52 0.28
N PRO A 170 13.07 -6.75 -0.70
CA PRO A 170 13.93 -6.19 -1.75
C PRO A 170 14.94 -5.22 -1.12
N SER A 171 16.21 -5.33 -1.51
CA SER A 171 17.24 -4.38 -1.08
C SER A 171 17.05 -3.08 -1.85
N ASN A 172 16.46 -2.06 -1.21
CA ASN A 172 16.34 -0.72 -1.79
C ASN A 172 16.40 0.35 -0.69
N HIS A 173 17.43 1.21 -0.74
CA HIS A 173 17.68 2.22 0.28
C HIS A 173 16.61 3.34 0.33
N TYR A 174 15.77 3.47 -0.70
CA TYR A 174 14.69 4.45 -0.75
C TYR A 174 13.39 3.99 -0.09
N LEU A 175 13.33 2.76 0.44
CA LEU A 175 12.15 2.24 1.11
C LEU A 175 11.77 3.11 2.31
N ARG A 176 10.50 3.55 2.30
CA ARG A 176 9.86 4.34 3.35
C ARG A 176 8.78 3.54 4.07
N ALA A 177 8.12 2.63 3.39
CA ALA A 177 7.08 1.79 3.95
C ALA A 177 7.30 0.33 3.57
N LEU A 178 7.30 -0.54 4.57
CA LEU A 178 7.47 -1.98 4.39
C LEU A 178 6.42 -2.73 5.20
N ARG A 179 5.61 -3.54 4.54
CA ARG A 179 4.78 -4.55 5.20
C ARG A 179 5.30 -5.93 4.82
N ILE A 180 5.61 -6.74 5.81
CA ILE A 180 5.99 -8.14 5.63
C ILE A 180 5.19 -9.08 6.53
N SER A 181 4.81 -10.23 6.00
CA SER A 181 4.06 -11.26 6.74
C SER A 181 4.94 -12.39 7.28
N SER A 182 6.26 -12.18 7.34
CA SER A 182 7.23 -13.13 7.88
C SER A 182 8.33 -12.45 8.67
N SER A 183 9.06 -13.23 9.47
CA SER A 183 10.16 -12.74 10.28
C SER A 183 11.27 -12.29 9.33
N PRO A 184 11.57 -10.98 9.28
CA PRO A 184 12.70 -10.54 8.49
C PRO A 184 13.97 -11.14 9.09
N GLN A 185 14.93 -11.53 8.25
CA GLN A 185 16.31 -11.42 8.69
C GLN A 185 16.52 -9.92 8.97
N PHE A 186 16.90 -9.53 10.19
CA PHE A 186 16.95 -8.11 10.56
C PHE A 186 18.11 -7.35 9.89
N SER A 187 19.07 -8.05 9.29
CA SER A 187 20.24 -7.44 8.63
C SER A 187 19.87 -6.42 7.55
N PRO A 188 18.95 -6.68 6.60
CA PRO A 188 18.62 -5.72 5.54
C PRO A 188 17.79 -4.54 6.05
N LEU A 189 17.15 -4.64 7.21
CA LEU A 189 16.33 -3.55 7.74
C LEU A 189 17.18 -2.40 8.30
N LYS A 190 18.39 -2.69 8.79
CA LYS A 190 19.30 -1.66 9.33
C LYS A 190 19.74 -0.64 8.28
N ASP A 191 19.76 -1.04 7.01
CA ASP A 191 20.21 -0.23 5.89
C ASP A 191 19.08 0.62 5.27
N LEU A 192 17.85 0.47 5.76
CA LEU A 192 16.68 1.23 5.30
C LEU A 192 16.54 2.55 6.06
N VAL A 193 17.48 3.45 5.84
CA VAL A 193 17.57 4.75 6.55
C VAL A 193 16.37 5.66 6.36
N HIS A 194 15.57 5.43 5.32
CA HIS A 194 14.36 6.20 5.00
C HIS A 194 13.06 5.54 5.48
N LEU A 195 13.14 4.39 6.15
CA LEU A 195 11.97 3.65 6.62
C LEU A 195 11.24 4.43 7.72
N ARG A 196 9.94 4.62 7.52
CA ARG A 196 9.01 5.34 8.41
C ARG A 196 7.80 4.49 8.81
N PHE A 197 7.53 3.44 8.05
CA PHE A 197 6.46 2.48 8.36
C PHE A 197 6.99 1.05 8.21
N LEU A 198 6.81 0.27 9.27
CA LEU A 198 7.10 -1.16 9.29
C LEU A 198 5.91 -1.89 9.90
N SER A 199 5.26 -2.73 9.11
CA SER A 199 4.23 -3.65 9.60
C SER A 199 4.76 -5.08 9.49
N LEU A 200 4.82 -5.76 10.62
CA LEU A 200 5.20 -7.17 10.72
C LEU A 200 3.94 -7.94 11.10
N ASN A 201 3.33 -8.63 10.15
CA ASN A 201 2.14 -9.44 10.43
C ASN A 201 2.59 -10.80 10.98
N TYR A 202 2.95 -10.82 12.27
CA TYR A 202 2.99 -12.02 13.10
C TYR A 202 1.76 -12.00 13.99
N SER A 203 1.23 -13.18 14.31
CA SER A 203 0.11 -13.41 15.24
C SER A 203 0.34 -12.95 16.69
N LEU A 204 1.24 -11.99 16.97
CA LEU A 204 1.55 -11.48 18.29
C LEU A 204 1.68 -9.95 18.27
N ARG A 205 0.52 -9.29 18.30
CA ARG A 205 0.39 -7.83 18.57
C ARG A 205 1.06 -7.42 19.91
N SER A 206 1.35 -8.37 20.80
CA SER A 206 1.96 -8.16 22.12
C SER A 206 3.48 -8.09 22.14
N SER A 207 4.20 -8.64 21.15
CA SER A 207 5.68 -8.65 21.15
C SER A 207 6.31 -7.45 20.41
N LEU A 208 5.52 -6.69 19.64
CA LEU A 208 5.99 -5.62 18.76
C LEU A 208 6.49 -4.37 19.51
N ASN A 209 5.83 -4.01 20.61
CA ASN A 209 6.17 -2.80 21.39
C ASN A 209 7.58 -2.88 22.01
N ASN A 210 8.02 -4.09 22.38
CA ASN A 210 9.35 -4.32 22.96
C ASN A 210 10.47 -4.34 21.89
N LEU A 211 10.16 -4.69 20.64
CA LEU A 211 11.15 -4.83 19.55
C LEU A 211 11.39 -3.52 18.79
N ILE A 212 10.35 -2.70 18.59
CA ILE A 212 10.47 -1.37 17.97
C ILE A 212 11.33 -0.45 18.86
N GLY A 213 11.15 -0.51 20.18
CA GLY A 213 11.94 0.27 21.15
C GLY A 213 13.44 -0.09 21.19
N HIS A 214 13.81 -1.36 20.97
CA HIS A 214 15.20 -1.80 21.09
C HIS A 214 16.01 -1.73 19.78
N HIS A 215 15.38 -1.92 18.62
CA HIS A 215 16.11 -2.06 17.35
C HIS A 215 15.82 -0.98 16.31
N MET A 216 14.70 -0.27 16.40
CA MET A 216 14.26 0.71 15.39
C MET A 216 13.59 1.93 16.05
N PRO A 217 14.30 2.70 16.91
CA PRO A 217 13.70 3.82 17.63
C PRO A 217 13.14 4.92 16.70
N LYS A 218 13.57 4.95 15.43
CA LYS A 218 13.11 5.90 14.41
C LYS A 218 11.69 5.63 13.88
N LEU A 219 11.09 4.49 14.22
CA LEU A 219 9.74 4.11 13.80
C LEU A 219 8.65 4.50 14.81
N GLN A 220 9.01 5.21 15.88
CA GLN A 220 8.05 5.84 16.77
C GLN A 220 7.52 7.09 16.06
N ILE A 221 6.30 6.98 15.52
CA ILE A 221 5.46 8.14 15.14
C ILE A 221 4.67 8.52 16.39
#